data_AF-A0A7C0UWJ9-F1
#
_entry.id   AF-A0A7C0UWJ9-F1
#
_cell.length_a   1.000
_cell.length_b   1.000
_cell.length_c   1.000
_cell.angle_alpha   90.00
_cell.angle_beta   90.00
_cell.angle_gamma   90.00
#
_symmetry.space_group_name_H-M   'P 1'
#
loop_
_entity.id
_entity.type
_entity.pdbx_description
1 polymer ?
#
loop_
_entity_poly.entity_id
_entity_poly.type
_entity_poly.pdbx_seq_one_letter_code
_entity_poly.pdbx_strand_id
1 'polypeptide(L)' 'MMVRKNWMLGFLGFMGFQGIRGIINGDWLQALWIVWFVWFIYFIPEKKQAR' A
#
# COMPACT_ATOMS: atom_id res chain seq x y z
N MET A 1 -3.11 19.65 -11.69
CA MET A 1 -2.90 18.53 -10.76
C MET A 1 -3.18 17.24 -11.52
N MET A 2 -2.17 16.58 -12.09
CA MET A 2 -2.37 15.29 -12.77
C MET A 2 -2.20 14.18 -11.73
N VAL A 3 -3.30 13.80 -11.09
CA VAL A 3 -3.35 12.54 -10.34
C VAL A 3 -3.05 11.44 -11.37
N ARG A 4 -2.00 10.64 -11.17
CA ARG A 4 -1.74 9.50 -12.07
C ARG A 4 -3.05 8.70 -12.14
N LYS A 5 -3.54 8.34 -13.34
CA LYS A 5 -4.76 7.51 -13.51
C LYS A 5 -4.75 6.25 -12.63
N ASN A 6 -3.55 5.79 -12.28
CA ASN A 6 -3.30 4.60 -11.49
C ASN A 6 -3.22 4.86 -9.97
N TRP A 7 -3.53 6.07 -9.48
CA TRP A 7 -3.54 6.40 -8.05
C TRP A 7 -4.53 5.54 -7.26
N MET A 8 -5.63 5.13 -7.90
CA MET A 8 -6.60 4.19 -7.34
C MET A 8 -6.00 2.81 -7.03
N LEU A 9 -4.94 2.38 -7.73
CA LEU A 9 -4.22 1.14 -7.40
C LEU A 9 -3.39 1.28 -6.12
N GLY A 10 -2.91 2.50 -5.82
CA GLY A 10 -2.35 2.82 -4.51
C GLY A 10 -3.40 2.68 -3.40
N PHE A 11 -4.64 3.13 -3.61
CA PHE A 11 -5.70 2.94 -2.61
C PHE A 11 -5.92 1.46 -2.25
N LEU A 12 -5.78 0.54 -3.20
CA LEU A 12 -5.83 -0.90 -2.92
C LEU A 12 -4.74 -1.35 -1.94
N GLY A 13 -3.54 -0.79 -2.07
CA GLY A 13 -2.42 -1.06 -1.19
C GLY A 13 -2.61 -0.57 0.26
N PHE A 14 -3.46 0.44 0.48
CA PHE A 14 -3.81 0.91 1.83
C PHE A 14 -4.49 -0.19 2.68
N MET A 15 -5.27 -1.08 2.05
CA MET A 15 -5.86 -2.23 2.74
C MET A 15 -4.79 -3.19 3.30
N GLY A 16 -3.58 -3.17 2.73
CA GLY A 16 -2.45 -3.94 3.21
C GLY A 16 -2.02 -3.60 4.65
N PHE A 17 -2.38 -2.42 5.17
CA PHE A 17 -2.11 -2.05 6.55
C PHE A 17 -2.79 -2.99 7.57
N GLN A 18 -3.88 -3.65 7.18
CA GLN A 18 -4.52 -4.67 8.01
C GLN A 18 -3.60 -5.89 8.22
N GLY A 19 -2.71 -6.18 7.28
CA GLY A 19 -1.74 -7.27 7.42
C GLY A 19 -0.71 -7.04 8.52
N ILE A 20 -0.39 -5.77 8.83
CA ILE A 20 0.46 -5.44 9.98
C ILE A 20 -0.22 -5.86 11.29
N ARG A 21 -1.53 -5.60 11.43
CA ARG A 21 -2.31 -6.07 12.58
C ARG A 21 -2.42 -7.59 12.62
N GLY A 22 -2.59 -8.22 11.46
CA GLY A 22 -2.61 -9.69 11.32
C GLY A 22 -1.36 -10.35 11.89
N ILE A 23 -0.17 -9.84 11.54
CA ILE A 23 1.11 -10.35 12.06
C ILE A 23 1.20 -10.20 13.59
N ILE A 24 0.78 -9.05 14.13
CA ILE A 24 0.81 -8.80 15.58
C ILE A 24 -0.13 -9.77 16.33
N ASN A 25 -1.27 -10.11 15.74
CA ASN A 25 -2.26 -11.00 16.35
C ASN A 25 -2.03 -12.50 16.04
N GLY A 26 -1.03 -12.85 15.23
CA GLY A 26 -0.80 -14.23 14.79
C GLY A 26 -1.82 -14.75 13.77
N ASP A 27 -2.60 -13.86 13.16
CA ASP A 27 -3.58 -14.19 12.13
C ASP A 27 -2.90 -14.20 10.75
N TRP A 28 -2.50 -15.40 10.33
CA TRP A 28 -1.80 -15.63 9.06
C TRP A 28 -2.62 -15.23 7.83
N LEU A 29 -3.95 -15.30 7.91
CA LEU A 29 -4.83 -14.91 6.82
C LEU A 29 -4.78 -13.40 6.60
N GLN A 30 -4.80 -12.63 7.70
CA GLN A 30 -4.60 -11.20 7.66
C GLN A 30 -3.15 -10.85 7.29
N ALA A 31 -2.15 -11.57 7.79
CA ALA A 31 -0.74 -11.33 7.47
C ALA A 31 -0.45 -11.33 5.96
N LEU A 32 -1.19 -12.13 5.16
CA LEU A 32 -1.08 -12.15 3.70
C LEU A 32 -1.30 -10.77 3.06
N TRP A 33 -2.11 -9.92 3.70
CA TRP A 33 -2.36 -8.56 3.23
C TRP A 33 -1.12 -7.65 3.25
N ILE A 34 -0.07 -8.01 3.98
CA ILE A 34 1.15 -7.20 4.02
C ILE A 34 1.86 -7.15 2.66
N VAL A 35 1.65 -8.14 1.79
CA VAL A 35 2.19 -8.13 0.42
C VAL A 35 1.62 -6.94 -0.37
N TRP A 36 0.33 -6.66 -0.18
CA TRP A 36 -0.34 -5.48 -0.76
C TRP A 36 0.15 -4.16 -0.14
N PHE A 37 0.59 -4.19 1.12
CA PHE A 37 1.20 -3.03 1.76
C PHE A 37 2.57 -2.69 1.17
N VAL A 38 3.41 -3.69 0.87
CA VAL A 38 4.69 -3.45 0.19
C VAL A 38 4.44 -2.88 -1.22
N TRP A 39 3.45 -3.42 -1.92
CA TRP A 39 3.01 -2.91 -3.23
C TRP A 39 2.49 -1.47 -3.16
N PHE A 40 1.82 -1.09 -2.07
CA PHE A 40 1.37 0.29 -1.83
C PHE A 40 2.51 1.30 -1.91
N ILE A 41 3.63 0.99 -1.27
CA ILE A 41 4.78 1.89 -1.18
C ILE A 41 5.33 2.19 -2.59
N TYR A 42 5.36 1.19 -3.47
CA TYR A 42 5.76 1.39 -4.87
C TYR A 42 4.81 2.31 -5.65
N PHE A 43 3.53 2.35 -5.24
CA PHE A 43 2.51 3.23 -5.83
C PHE A 43 2.51 4.64 -5.27
N ILE A 44 3.23 4.91 -4.17
CA ILE A 44 3.38 6.27 -3.64
C ILE A 44 4.15 7.07 -4.70
N PRO A 45 3.52 8.06 -5.35
CA PRO A 45 4.20 8.83 -6.36
C PRO A 45 5.34 9.59 -5.67
N GLU A 46 6.58 9.26 -6.03
CA GLU A 46 7.72 10.10 -5.70
C GLU A 46 7.38 11.51 -6.17
N LYS A 47 7.39 12.45 -5.22
CA LYS A 47 7.22 13.86 -5.52
C LYS A 47 8.37 14.18 -6.47
N LYS A 48 8.09 14.33 -7.76
CA LYS A 48 9.08 14.81 -8.71
C LYS A 48 9.53 16.13 -8.12
N GLN A 49 10.72 16.13 -7.53
CA GLN A 49 11.33 17.30 -6.96
C GLN A 49 11.49 18.23 -8.17
N ALA A 50 10.61 19.21 -8.27
CA ALA A 50 10.67 20.22 -9.30
C ALA A 50 12.00 20.93 -9.09
N ARG A 51 12.98 20.60 -9.91
CA ARG A 51 14.25 21.30 -10.02
C ARG A 51 14.38 21.78 -11.44
#